data_AF-A0A2E3GP01-F1
#
_entry.id   AF-A0A2E3GP01-F1
#
_cell.length_a   1.000
_cell.length_b   1.000
_cell.length_c   1.000
_cell.angle_alpha   90.00
_cell.angle_beta   90.00
_cell.angle_gamma   90.00
#
_symmetry.space_group_name_H-M   'P 1'
#
loop_
_entity.id
_entity.type
_entity.pdbx_description
1 polymer ?
#
loop_
_entity_poly.entity_id
_entity_poly.type
_entity_poly.pdbx_seq_one_letter_code
_entity_poly.pdbx_strand_id
1 'polypeptide(L)'
;MRNALMWFYYSWDSIMNVKYNPLSYVRNVSMQMYFMTALSILWTATFCGLIAGWTNVIPLIYGHIGFLFATFMTYGVFKDAERDRPKWFEKWNTDYLADRAFKNRDKTKNACRWNLEIEA
;
A
#
# COMPACT_ATOMS: atom_id res chain seq x y z
N MET A 1 -2.65 3.50 33.94
CA MET A 1 -3.31 3.03 32.70
C MET A 1 -3.59 4.17 31.71
N ARG A 2 -4.33 5.23 32.05
CA ARG A 2 -4.57 6.39 31.14
C ARG A 2 -3.27 6.99 30.58
N ASN A 3 -2.26 7.21 31.43
CA ASN A 3 -0.99 7.81 30.98
C ASN A 3 -0.21 6.92 30.00
N ALA A 4 -0.26 5.60 30.16
CA ALA A 4 0.37 4.66 29.24
C ALA A 4 -0.36 4.59 27.89
N LEU A 5 -1.70 4.64 27.90
CA LEU A 5 -2.52 4.70 26.69
C LEU A 5 -2.29 6.01 25.92
N MET A 6 -2.22 7.14 26.61
CA MET A 6 -1.91 8.43 25.98
C MET A 6 -0.49 8.46 25.42
N TRP A 7 0.49 7.93 26.15
CA TRP A 7 1.87 7.79 25.65
C TRP A 7 1.93 6.90 24.39
N PHE A 8 1.24 5.77 24.40
CA PHE A 8 1.14 4.89 23.24
C PHE A 8 0.49 5.59 22.05
N TYR A 9 -0.65 6.27 22.28
CA TYR A 9 -1.34 7.05 21.26
C TYR A 9 -0.45 8.13 20.64
N TYR A 10 0.24 8.94 21.45
CA TYR A 10 1.12 9.99 20.92
C TYR A 10 2.36 9.43 20.22
N SER A 11 2.92 8.33 20.72
CA SER A 11 4.04 7.65 20.05
C SER A 11 3.61 7.08 18.70
N TRP A 12 2.41 6.48 18.64
CA TRP A 12 1.82 5.96 17.42
C TRP A 12 1.46 7.07 16.44
N ASP A 13 0.82 8.14 16.90
CA ASP A 13 0.50 9.30 16.08
C ASP A 13 1.79 9.92 15.51
N SER A 14 2.86 10.04 16.30
CA SER A 14 4.13 10.58 15.80
C SER A 14 4.71 9.80 14.61
N ILE A 15 4.44 8.49 14.50
CA ILE A 15 4.96 7.62 13.44
C ILE A 15 3.94 7.50 12.29
N MET A 16 2.66 7.37 12.62
CA MET A 16 1.60 6.99 11.68
C MET A 16 0.77 8.17 11.17
N ASN A 17 0.97 9.36 11.73
CA ASN A 17 0.26 10.55 11.28
C ASN A 17 0.62 10.84 9.82
N VAL A 18 -0.44 10.99 9.01
CA VAL A 18 -0.37 11.23 7.57
C VAL A 18 0.49 12.45 7.25
N LYS A 19 0.60 13.44 8.14
CA LYS A 19 1.40 14.64 7.86
C LYS A 19 2.91 14.37 7.80
N TYR A 20 3.39 13.35 8.51
CA TYR A 20 4.82 13.09 8.67
C TYR A 20 5.27 11.80 7.96
N ASN A 21 4.35 10.88 7.67
CA ASN A 21 4.66 9.64 6.98
C ASN A 21 5.06 9.91 5.51
N PRO A 22 6.20 9.39 5.01
CA PRO A 22 6.58 9.46 3.60
C PRO A 22 5.52 8.89 2.65
N LEU A 23 4.65 7.98 3.11
CA LEU A 23 3.55 7.48 2.28
C LEU A 23 2.43 8.51 2.04
N SER A 24 2.47 9.67 2.69
CA SER A 24 1.48 10.74 2.50
C SER A 24 1.46 11.35 1.10
N TYR A 25 2.58 11.23 0.37
CA TYR A 25 2.66 11.63 -1.04
C TYR A 25 1.72 10.80 -1.92
N VAL A 26 1.34 9.58 -1.48
CA VAL A 26 0.33 8.77 -2.14
C VAL A 26 -1.07 9.33 -1.82
N ARG A 27 -1.66 10.04 -2.79
CA ARG A 27 -2.98 10.70 -2.67
C ARG A 27 -4.15 9.79 -2.30
N ASN A 28 -4.05 8.48 -2.50
CA ASN A 28 -5.13 7.53 -2.25
C ASN A 28 -4.96 6.83 -0.87
N VAL A 29 -5.84 7.15 0.07
CA VAL A 29 -5.84 6.59 1.45
C VAL A 29 -5.92 5.06 1.47
N SER A 30 -6.74 4.48 0.58
CA SER A 30 -6.87 3.02 0.49
C SER A 30 -5.55 2.34 0.13
N MET A 31 -4.82 2.87 -0.87
CA MET A 31 -3.50 2.34 -1.26
C MET A 31 -2.47 2.51 -0.14
N GLN A 32 -2.49 3.65 0.55
CA GLN A 32 -1.63 3.88 1.71
C GLN A 32 -1.82 2.81 2.80
N MET A 33 -3.08 2.46 3.11
CA MET A 33 -3.37 1.39 4.08
C MET A 33 -2.87 0.02 3.60
N TYR A 34 -3.04 -0.31 2.31
CA TYR A 34 -2.53 -1.56 1.74
C TYR A 34 -1.01 -1.69 1.87
N PHE A 35 -0.26 -0.64 1.53
CA PHE A 35 1.21 -0.64 1.68
C PHE A 35 1.63 -0.77 3.14
N MET A 36 1.00 -0.02 4.05
CA MET A 36 1.30 -0.12 5.49
C MET A 36 0.99 -1.52 6.05
N THR A 37 -0.10 -2.16 5.59
CA THR A 37 -0.46 -3.53 6.00
C THR A 37 0.54 -4.55 5.47
N ALA A 38 0.93 -4.44 4.20
CA ALA A 38 1.95 -5.32 3.62
C ALA A 38 3.30 -5.19 4.34
N LEU A 39 3.70 -3.96 4.66
CA LEU A 39 4.93 -3.69 5.41
C LEU A 39 4.86 -4.31 6.82
N SER A 40 3.73 -4.18 7.50
CA SER A 40 3.50 -4.77 8.82
C SER A 40 3.63 -6.31 8.81
N ILE A 41 3.05 -6.98 7.81
CA ILE A 41 3.16 -8.44 7.65
C ILE A 41 4.63 -8.83 7.41
N LEU A 42 5.33 -8.08 6.55
CA LEU A 42 6.73 -8.36 6.23
C LEU A 42 7.64 -8.22 7.45
N TRP A 43 7.45 -7.17 8.25
CA TRP A 43 8.18 -6.99 9.51
C TRP A 43 7.81 -8.05 10.54
N THR A 44 6.54 -8.42 10.65
CA THR A 44 6.09 -9.51 11.53
C THR A 44 6.76 -10.84 11.17
N ALA A 45 6.75 -11.21 9.88
CA ALA A 45 7.41 -12.43 9.41
C ALA A 45 8.91 -12.44 9.71
N THR A 46 9.57 -11.29 9.51
CA THR A 46 11.00 -11.11 9.81
C THR A 46 11.30 -11.30 11.29
N PHE A 47 10.55 -10.65 12.18
CA PHE A 47 10.75 -10.78 13.62
C PHE A 47 10.39 -12.18 14.15
N CYS A 48 9.32 -12.80 13.63
CA CYS A 48 9.00 -14.18 13.95
C CYS A 48 10.13 -15.13 13.53
N GLY A 49 10.73 -14.93 12.36
CA GLY A 49 11.90 -15.69 11.91
C GLY A 49 13.13 -15.49 12.80
N LEU A 50 13.42 -14.25 13.21
CA LEU A 50 14.51 -13.93 14.13
C LEU A 50 14.32 -14.56 15.52
N ILE A 51 13.10 -14.50 16.07
CA ILE A 51 12.76 -15.09 17.37
C ILE A 51 12.81 -16.62 17.31
N ALA A 52 12.26 -17.24 16.26
CA ALA A 52 12.38 -18.68 16.04
C ALA A 52 13.85 -19.12 15.87
N GLY A 53 14.68 -18.24 15.30
CA GLY A 53 16.12 -18.43 15.08
C GLY A 53 16.98 -18.45 16.35
N TRP A 54 16.47 -18.03 17.51
CA TRP A 54 17.23 -18.14 18.77
C TRP A 54 17.56 -19.58 19.17
N THR A 55 16.89 -20.56 18.57
CA THR A 55 17.12 -21.98 18.83
C THR A 55 18.25 -22.59 18.00
N ASN A 56 18.61 -22.00 16.84
CA ASN A 56 19.57 -22.59 15.90
C ASN A 56 20.25 -21.53 15.00
N VAL A 57 21.54 -21.72 14.70
CA VAL A 57 22.35 -20.76 13.93
C VAL A 57 21.82 -20.52 12.50
N ILE A 58 21.30 -21.56 11.85
CA ILE A 58 20.79 -21.48 10.47
C ILE A 58 19.59 -20.52 10.35
N PRO A 59 18.47 -20.71 11.07
CA PRO A 59 17.35 -19.78 11.03
C PRO A 59 17.71 -18.38 11.54
N LEU A 60 18.69 -18.24 12.45
CA LEU A 60 19.20 -16.94 12.86
C LEU A 60 19.81 -16.14 11.68
N ILE A 61 20.63 -16.79 10.85
CA ILE A 61 21.23 -16.16 9.66
C ILE A 61 20.13 -15.70 8.69
N TYR A 62 19.15 -16.56 8.41
CA TYR A 62 18.03 -16.20 7.52
C TYR A 62 17.19 -15.06 8.10
N GLY A 63 16.97 -15.01 9.42
CA GLY A 63 16.30 -13.90 10.07
C GLY A 63 17.02 -12.57 9.88
N HIS A 64 18.36 -12.56 9.96
CA HIS A 64 19.15 -11.34 9.74
C HIS A 64 19.13 -10.89 8.27
N ILE A 65 19.21 -11.83 7.32
CA ILE A 65 19.06 -11.53 5.89
C ILE A 65 17.66 -10.95 5.61
N GLY A 66 16.62 -11.57 6.18
CA GLY A 66 15.24 -11.07 6.11
C GLY A 66 15.09 -9.67 6.68
N PHE A 67 15.77 -9.36 7.79
CA PHE A 67 15.78 -8.02 8.40
C PHE A 67 16.42 -6.96 7.50
N LEU A 68 17.56 -7.28 6.90
CA LEU A 68 18.19 -6.38 5.92
C LEU A 68 17.26 -6.17 4.73
N PHE A 69 16.68 -7.25 4.18
CA PHE A 69 15.72 -7.18 3.08
C PHE A 69 14.51 -6.32 3.42
N ALA A 70 13.90 -6.52 4.60
CA ALA A 70 12.77 -5.74 5.09
C ALA A 70 13.07 -4.24 5.18
N THR A 71 14.27 -3.92 5.66
CA THR A 71 14.76 -2.54 5.78
C THR A 71 14.93 -1.90 4.41
N PHE A 72 15.59 -2.58 3.47
CA PHE A 72 15.76 -2.08 2.09
C PHE A 72 14.42 -1.94 1.36
N MET A 73 13.50 -2.89 1.53
CA MET A 73 12.16 -2.82 0.96
C MET A 73 11.38 -1.63 1.51
N THR A 74 11.42 -1.42 2.83
CA THR A 74 10.77 -0.26 3.47
C THR A 74 11.33 1.05 2.93
N TYR A 75 12.66 1.17 2.85
CA TYR A 75 13.32 2.33 2.28
C TYR A 75 12.92 2.54 0.81
N GLY A 76 12.92 1.49 0.00
CA GLY A 76 12.52 1.55 -1.41
C GLY A 76 11.08 2.02 -1.59
N VAL A 77 10.14 1.49 -0.81
CA VAL A 77 8.73 1.90 -0.83
C VAL A 77 8.56 3.37 -0.44
N PHE A 78 9.26 3.83 0.60
CA PHE A 78 9.22 5.24 1.01
C PHE A 78 9.86 6.16 -0.04
N LYS A 79 10.98 5.75 -0.64
CA LYS A 79 11.65 6.51 -1.70
C LYS A 79 10.81 6.58 -2.98
N ASP A 80 10.09 5.51 -3.29
CA ASP A 80 9.15 5.49 -4.42
C ASP A 80 7.93 6.37 -4.15
N ALA A 81 7.43 6.39 -2.91
CA ALA A 81 6.35 7.30 -2.51
C ALA A 81 6.76 8.78 -2.59
N GLU A 82 8.00 9.13 -2.21
CA GLU A 82 8.56 10.49 -2.37
C GLU A 82 8.72 10.93 -3.83
N ARG A 83 8.92 9.98 -4.75
CA ARG A 83 9.08 10.31 -6.17
C ARG A 83 7.71 10.64 -6.75
N ASP A 84 7.58 11.89 -7.20
CA ASP A 84 6.40 12.40 -7.91
C ASP A 84 5.89 11.38 -8.93
N ARG A 85 4.56 11.13 -8.90
CA ARG A 85 3.81 10.05 -9.60
C ARG A 85 4.68 9.23 -10.53
N PRO A 86 5.08 8.01 -10.14
CA PRO A 86 6.01 7.29 -10.97
C PRO A 86 5.32 6.98 -12.31
N LYS A 87 5.98 7.34 -13.42
CA LYS A 87 5.42 7.29 -14.79
C LYS A 87 4.81 5.92 -15.14
N TRP A 88 5.29 4.86 -14.50
CA TRP A 88 4.74 3.50 -14.64
C TRP A 88 3.29 3.40 -14.12
N PHE A 89 2.97 4.04 -12.99
CA PHE A 89 1.64 4.01 -12.40
C PHE A 89 0.64 4.80 -13.25
N GLU A 90 1.05 5.97 -13.73
CA GLU A 90 0.21 6.80 -14.61
C GLU A 90 -0.07 6.09 -15.95
N LYS A 91 0.93 5.43 -16.51
CA LYS A 91 0.76 4.57 -17.69
C LYS A 91 -0.24 3.45 -17.40
N TRP A 92 -0.05 2.67 -16.33
CA TRP A 92 -0.92 1.55 -15.99
C TRP A 92 -2.37 1.98 -15.70
N ASN A 93 -2.56 3.12 -15.04
CA ASN A 93 -3.88 3.66 -14.80
C ASN A 93 -4.56 4.07 -16.12
N THR A 94 -3.82 4.70 -17.03
CA THR A 94 -4.32 5.04 -18.37
C THR A 94 -4.71 3.78 -19.15
N ASP A 95 -3.86 2.76 -19.15
CA ASP A 95 -4.10 1.47 -19.81
C ASP A 95 -5.34 0.76 -19.23
N TYR A 96 -5.50 0.76 -17.90
CA TYR A 96 -6.66 0.19 -17.21
C TYR A 96 -7.97 0.92 -17.57
N LEU A 97 -7.94 2.26 -17.57
CA LEU A 97 -9.11 3.07 -17.94
C LEU A 97 -9.48 2.88 -19.42
N ALA A 98 -8.49 2.75 -20.31
CA ALA A 98 -8.71 2.45 -21.71
C ALA A 98 -9.40 1.10 -21.89
N ASP A 99 -8.89 0.02 -21.28
CA ASP A 99 -9.51 -1.32 -21.32
C ASP A 99 -10.96 -1.29 -20.81
N ARG A 100 -11.20 -0.60 -19.69
CA ARG A 100 -12.55 -0.44 -19.12
C ARG A 100 -13.48 0.34 -20.04
N ALA A 101 -13.00 1.39 -20.71
CA ALA A 101 -13.79 2.15 -21.68
C ALA A 101 -14.19 1.29 -22.89
N PHE A 102 -13.26 0.47 -23.41
CA PHE A 102 -13.57 -0.47 -24.49
C PHE A 102 -14.61 -1.53 -24.07
N LYS A 103 -14.50 -2.09 -22.86
CA LYS A 103 -15.46 -3.05 -22.26
C LYS A 103 -16.80 -2.46 -21.79
N ASN A 104 -16.96 -1.15 -21.82
CA ASN A 104 -18.25 -0.51 -21.61
C ASN A 104 -18.90 -0.15 -22.96
N ARG A 105 -18.09 0.16 -23.98
CA ARG A 105 -18.57 0.49 -25.33
C ARG A 105 -19.28 -0.69 -25.99
N ASP A 106 -18.76 -1.91 -25.85
CA ASP A 106 -19.40 -3.13 -26.32
C ASP A 106 -20.76 -3.39 -25.65
N LYS A 107 -20.89 -3.14 -24.33
CA LYS A 107 -22.17 -3.25 -23.60
C LYS A 107 -23.23 -2.27 -24.09
N THR A 108 -22.84 -1.07 -24.50
CA THR A 108 -23.77 -0.07 -25.03
C THR A 108 -24.27 -0.38 -26.44
N LYS A 109 -23.66 -1.32 -27.17
CA LYS A 109 -24.09 -1.67 -28.54
C LYS A 109 -25.52 -2.23 -28.60
N ASN A 110 -25.98 -2.88 -27.53
CA ASN A 110 -27.30 -3.50 -27.44
C ASN A 110 -28.24 -2.75 -26.47
N ALA A 111 -27.83 -1.60 -25.95
CA ALA A 111 -28.69 -0.81 -25.07
C ALA A 111 -29.71 -0.04 -25.92
N CYS A 112 -31.01 -0.29 -25.69
CA CYS A 112 -32.07 0.52 -26.29
C CYS A 112 -31.92 1.97 -25.79
N ARG A 113 -31.71 2.92 -26.70
CA ARG A 113 -31.50 4.33 -26.36
C ARG A 113 -32.86 4.95 -26.11
N TRP A 114 -33.25 5.07 -24.84
CA TRP A 114 -34.49 5.73 -24.44
C TRP A 114 -34.47 7.19 -24.88
N ASN A 115 -35.51 7.63 -25.60
CA ASN A 115 -35.54 8.96 -26.20
C ASN A 115 -36.63 9.79 -25.55
N LEU A 116 -36.23 10.65 -24.62
CA LEU A 116 -37.09 11.52 -23.81
C LEU A 116 -38.09 12.34 -24.65
N GLU A 117 -37.71 12.73 -25.89
CA GLU A 117 -38.57 13.53 -26.77
C GLU A 117 -39.69 12.73 -27.45
N ILE A 118 -39.59 11.39 -27.47
CA ILE A 118 -40.55 10.50 -28.13
C ILE A 118 -41.47 9.82 -27.11
N GLU A 119 -40.97 9.60 -25.89
CA GLU A 119 -41.65 8.80 -24.85
C GLU A 119 -42.21 9.63 -23.68
N ALA A 120 -42.07 10.96 -23.68
CA ALA A 120 -42.63 11.88 -22.68
C ALA A 120 -43.82 12.70 -23.22
#